data_AF-A0ABD4WMM4-F1
#
_entry.id   AF-A0ABD4WMM4-F1
#
_cell.length_a   1.000
_cell.length_b   1.000
_cell.length_c   1.000
_cell.angle_alpha   90.00
_cell.angle_beta   90.00
_cell.angle_gamma   90.00
#
_symmetry.space_group_name_H-M   'P 1'
#
loop_
_entity.id
_entity.type
_entity.pdbx_description
1 polymer ?
#
loop_
_entity_poly.entity_id
_entity_poly.type
_entity_poly.pdbx_seq_one_letter_code
_entity_poly.pdbx_strand_id
1 'polypeptide(L)' 'MKNRDKRRKKKRDFLKDYLKNKLGNWNPRLGKEPTSNSKTTQENRNLD' A
#
# COMPACT_ATOMS: atom_id res chain seq x y z
N MET A 1 -19.51 -6.41 -23.08
CA MET A 1 -18.76 -5.38 -23.85
C MET A 1 -17.27 -5.75 -23.94
N LYS A 2 -16.89 -6.59 -24.91
CA LYS A 2 -15.53 -7.18 -25.00
C LYS A 2 -14.39 -6.15 -25.13
N ASN A 3 -14.68 -4.95 -25.64
CA ASN A 3 -13.68 -3.88 -25.82
C ASN A 3 -13.38 -3.09 -24.54
N ARG A 4 -14.34 -2.99 -23.60
CA ARG A 4 -14.15 -2.30 -22.31
C ARG A 4 -13.14 -3.06 -21.44
N ASP A 5 -13.25 -4.38 -21.42
CA ASP A 5 -12.36 -5.23 -20.63
C ASP A 5 -10.96 -5.28 -21.22
N LYS A 6 -10.81 -5.27 -22.55
CA LYS A 6 -9.51 -5.09 -23.21
C LYS A 6 -8.85 -3.76 -22.82
N ARG A 7 -9.61 -2.65 -22.79
CA ARG A 7 -9.09 -1.33 -22.39
C ARG A 7 -8.69 -1.30 -20.91
N ARG A 8 -9.49 -1.92 -20.04
CA ARG A 8 -9.16 -2.06 -18.60
C ARG A 8 -7.91 -2.91 -18.39
N LYS A 9 -7.79 -4.03 -19.11
CA LYS A 9 -6.61 -4.92 -19.03
C LYS A 9 -5.33 -4.19 -19.43
N LYS A 10 -5.33 -3.47 -20.56
CA LYS A 10 -4.18 -2.64 -20.98
C LYS A 10 -3.79 -1.59 -19.95
N LYS A 11 -4.75 -0.87 -19.37
CA LYS A 11 -4.47 0.12 -18.32
C LYS A 11 -3.88 -0.51 -17.05
N ARG A 12 -4.39 -1.68 -16.66
CA ARG A 12 -3.87 -2.43 -15.51
C ARG A 12 -2.46 -2.93 -15.74
N ASP A 13 -2.19 -3.50 -16.91
CA ASP A 13 -0.87 -4.05 -17.24
C ASP A 13 0.17 -2.92 -17.31
N PHE A 14 -0.16 -1.79 -17.96
CA PHE A 14 0.66 -0.59 -17.95
C PHE A 14 0.97 -0.08 -16.53
N LEU A 15 -0.06 0.04 -15.69
CA LEU A 15 0.12 0.52 -14.32
C LEU A 15 0.96 -0.45 -13.49
N LYS A 16 0.78 -1.76 -13.68
CA LYS A 16 1.56 -2.80 -13.00
C LYS A 16 3.04 -2.69 -13.33
N ASP A 17 3.38 -2.54 -14.61
CA ASP A 17 4.78 -2.43 -15.05
C ASP A 17 5.39 -1.09 -14.62
N TYR A 18 4.64 0.01 -14.72
CA TYR A 18 5.06 1.32 -14.21
C TYR A 18 5.38 1.28 -12.71
N LEU A 19 4.47 0.72 -11.92
CA LEU A 19 4.65 0.56 -10.48
C LEU A 19 5.84 -0.35 -10.18
N LYS A 20 5.97 -1.50 -10.85
CA LYS A 20 7.09 -2.44 -10.65
C LYS A 20 8.45 -1.79 -10.90
N ASN A 21 8.56 -0.95 -11.93
CA ASN A 21 9.80 -0.25 -12.24
C ASN A 21 10.11 0.87 -11.23
N LYS A 22 9.09 1.57 -10.72
CA LYS A 22 9.25 2.59 -9.67
C LYS A 22 9.56 1.96 -8.30
N LEU A 23 8.90 0.85 -7.98
CA LEU A 23 9.05 0.09 -6.75
C LEU A 23 10.31 -0.77 -6.73
N GLY A 24 10.84 -1.19 -7.89
CA GLY A 24 12.05 -2.01 -7.98
C GLY A 24 13.28 -1.33 -7.38
N ASN A 25 13.31 0.00 -7.37
CA ASN A 25 14.33 0.81 -6.70
C ASN A 25 13.85 1.39 -5.36
N TRP A 26 12.57 1.22 -5.03
CA TRP A 26 12.05 1.59 -3.73
C TRP A 26 12.41 0.46 -2.76
N ASN A 27 13.55 0.59 -2.09
CA ASN A 27 13.77 -0.09 -0.83
C ASN A 27 13.07 0.76 0.23
N PRO A 28 11.81 0.46 0.64
CA PRO A 28 11.34 0.99 1.90
C PRO A 28 12.33 0.47 2.92
N ARG A 29 13.07 1.39 3.56
CA ARG A 29 13.84 1.03 4.74
C ARG A 29 12.79 0.48 5.70
N LEU A 30 12.71 -0.84 5.82
CA LEU A 30 11.99 -1.55 6.86
C LEU A 30 12.75 -1.25 8.16
N GLY A 31 12.71 0.01 8.59
CA GLY A 31 12.91 0.33 9.99
C GLY A 31 11.90 -0.54 10.72
N LYS A 32 12.37 -1.35 11.64
CA LYS A 32 11.54 -2.29 12.43
C LYS A 32 10.52 -1.56 13.33
N GLU A 33 10.33 -0.26 13.13
CA GLU A 33 9.41 0.59 13.83
C GLU A 33 8.16 0.80 12.97
N PRO A 34 6.96 0.58 13.53
CA PRO A 34 5.75 0.98 12.85
C PRO A 34 5.80 2.49 12.60
N THR A 35 5.71 2.92 11.34
CA THR A 35 5.54 4.33 10.96
C THR A 35 4.14 4.87 11.33
N SER A 36 3.43 4.18 12.23
CA SER A 36 2.18 4.64 12.79
C SER A 36 2.47 5.43 14.06
N ASN A 37 2.53 6.75 13.93
CA ASN A 37 2.42 7.66 15.06
C ASN A 37 0.97 7.73 15.60
N SER A 38 0.17 6.66 15.47
CA SER A 38 -1.10 6.56 16.17
C SER A 38 -0.78 6.38 17.65
N LYS A 39 -0.49 7.48 18.34
CA LYS A 39 -0.53 7.55 19.79
C LYS A 39 -1.92 7.08 20.19
N THR A 40 -2.04 5.80 20.54
CA THR A 40 -3.21 5.30 21.25
C THR A 40 -2.99 5.78 22.68
N THR A 41 -3.35 7.04 22.88
CA THR A 41 -3.27 7.72 24.16
C THR A 41 -4.18 6.99 25.14
N GLN A 42 -3.54 6.38 26.14
CA GLN A 42 -3.98 6.26 27.53
C GLN A 42 -5.17 5.33 27.81
N GLU A 43 -4.92 4.26 28.56
CA GLU A 43 -5.19 4.21 30.01
C GLU A 43 -6.67 4.46 30.30
N ASN A 44 -7.40 3.39 30.64
CA ASN A 44 -8.48 3.32 31.62
C ASN A 44 -9.44 2.19 31.25
N ARG A 45 -9.25 1.03 31.90
CA ARG A 45 -10.29 0.24 32.58
C ARG A 45 -9.73 -1.14 32.96
N ASN A 46 -8.78 -1.15 33.88
CA ASN A 46 -8.83 -2.15 34.94
C ASN A 46 -9.67 -1.51 36.04
N LEU A 47 -10.94 -1.87 36.13
CA LEU A 47 -11.78 -1.66 37.31
C LEU A 47 -12.31 -3.04 37.66
N ASP A 48 -11.74 -3.56 38.74
CA ASP A 48 -12.23 -4.57 39.69
C ASP A 48 -13.25 -5.61 39.19
#